data_AF-A0AAU3E3Q8-F1
#
_entry.id   AF-A0AAU3E3Q8-F1
#
_cell.length_a   1.000
_cell.length_b   1.000
_cell.length_c   1.000
_cell.angle_alpha   90.00
_cell.angle_beta   90.00
_cell.angle_gamma   90.00
#
_symmetry.space_group_name_H-M   'P 1'
#
loop_
_entity.id
_entity.type
_entity.pdbx_description
1 polymer ?
#
loop_
_entity_poly.entity_id
_entity_poly.type
_entity_poly.pdbx_seq_one_letter_code
_entity_poly.pdbx_strand_id
1 'polypeptide(L)'
;MLRRNPFEGVRFLVGLAVGGVIAGVLLAIPVFLVGMLLQQVLPEPLRLALLAAVAVWLGVADLRDRTPHIWRQVPQRLVRTLPGGTLGVVWGIDLGLLFTTQKTVSLIWLALAAVLLVDPASAPLLLLCVVLVASLLVSLWSMSKHADLPERRSRKWVVRARRASGVTILAVALSLVVAVVQA
;
A
#
# COMPACT_ATOMS: atom_id res chain seq x y z
N MET A 1 18.37 4.19 13.51
CA MET A 1 17.81 4.24 14.89
C MET A 1 17.90 2.90 15.59
N LEU A 2 17.23 1.85 15.10
CA LEU A 2 17.22 0.50 15.70
C LEU A 2 18.61 -0.08 16.04
N ARG A 3 19.62 0.17 15.20
CA ARG A 3 20.99 -0.33 15.41
C ARG A 3 21.82 0.43 16.45
N ARG A 4 21.47 1.69 16.74
CA ARG A 4 22.24 2.56 17.65
C ARG A 4 21.65 2.59 19.05
N ASN A 5 20.32 2.53 19.16
CA ASN A 5 19.62 2.42 20.44
C ASN A 5 18.39 1.49 20.27
N PRO A 6 18.41 0.26 20.83
CA PRO A 6 17.34 -0.71 20.64
C PRO A 6 16.02 -0.24 21.25
N PHE A 7 16.07 0.51 22.36
CA PHE A 7 14.88 1.02 23.04
C PHE A 7 14.12 2.04 22.18
N GLU A 8 14.83 3.01 21.60
CA GLU A 8 14.23 3.97 20.64
C GLU A 8 13.73 3.29 19.37
N GLY A 9 14.38 2.20 18.96
CA GLY A 9 13.93 1.34 17.88
C GLY A 9 12.59 0.65 18.20
N VAL A 10 12.46 0.03 19.37
CA VAL A 10 11.21 -0.59 19.82
C VAL A 10 10.09 0.44 19.93
N ARG A 11 10.35 1.61 20.51
CA ARG A 11 9.36 2.70 20.58
C ARG A 11 8.87 3.11 19.19
N PHE A 12 9.79 3.21 18.22
CA PHE A 12 9.42 3.48 16.84
C PHE A 12 8.53 2.39 16.24
N LEU A 13 8.86 1.11 16.44
CA LEU A 13 8.05 0.00 15.92
C LEU A 13 6.65 -0.05 16.54
N VAL A 14 6.55 0.18 17.85
CA VAL A 14 5.26 0.26 18.54
C VAL A 14 4.45 1.44 18.02
N GLY A 15 5.09 2.61 17.87
CA GLY A 15 4.46 3.77 17.27
C GLY A 15 3.96 3.49 15.84
N LEU A 16 4.78 2.83 15.02
CA LEU A 16 4.46 2.43 13.65
C LEU A 16 3.21 1.56 13.60
N ALA A 17 3.12 0.55 14.46
CA ALA A 17 1.96 -0.31 14.57
C ALA A 17 0.71 0.46 15.02
N VAL A 18 0.83 1.29 16.06
CA VAL A 18 -0.28 2.10 16.57
C VAL A 18 -0.80 3.06 15.51
N GLY A 19 0.08 3.80 14.84
CA GLY A 19 -0.29 4.73 13.78
C GLY A 19 -0.95 4.01 12.60
N GLY A 20 -0.42 2.84 12.22
CA GLY A 20 -0.98 2.01 11.18
C GLY A 20 -2.39 1.50 11.50
N VAL A 21 -2.62 1.06 12.74
CA VAL A 21 -3.96 0.64 13.20
C VAL A 21 -4.93 1.81 13.18
N ILE A 22 -4.53 2.99 13.67
CA ILE A 22 -5.35 4.20 13.64
C ILE A 22 -5.76 4.52 12.20
N ALA A 23 -4.80 4.58 11.27
CA ALA A 23 -5.08 4.86 9.87
C ALA A 23 -5.93 3.78 9.20
N GLY A 24 -5.67 2.50 9.50
CA GLY A 24 -6.46 1.38 9.01
C GLY A 24 -7.92 1.46 9.43
N VAL A 25 -8.20 1.80 10.70
CA VAL A 25 -9.57 2.03 11.19
C VAL A 25 -10.21 3.23 10.51
N LEU A 26 -9.47 4.34 10.38
CA LEU A 26 -9.95 5.55 9.72
C LEU A 26 -10.28 5.35 8.24
N LEU A 27 -9.56 4.46 7.54
CA LEU A 27 -9.86 4.10 6.15
C LEU A 27 -10.92 3.00 6.02
N ALA A 28 -10.97 2.03 6.94
CA ALA A 28 -11.87 0.91 6.85
C ALA A 28 -13.34 1.35 6.84
N ILE A 29 -13.70 2.32 7.67
CA ILE A 29 -15.06 2.86 7.75
C ILE A 29 -15.51 3.46 6.42
N PRO A 30 -14.84 4.48 5.84
CA PRO A 30 -15.27 5.05 4.56
C PRO A 30 -15.18 4.05 3.40
N VAL A 31 -14.18 3.16 3.36
CA VAL A 31 -14.09 2.12 2.33
C VAL A 31 -15.27 1.16 2.42
N PHE A 32 -15.64 0.72 3.64
CA PHE A 32 -16.80 -0.14 3.86
C PHE A 32 -18.10 0.56 3.43
N LEU A 33 -18.33 1.79 3.91
CA LEU A 33 -19.56 2.54 3.59
C LEU A 33 -19.71 2.82 2.09
N VAL A 34 -18.63 3.25 1.43
CA VAL A 34 -18.64 3.49 -0.01
C VAL A 34 -18.81 2.18 -0.78
N GLY A 35 -18.13 1.11 -0.39
CA GLY A 35 -18.27 -0.19 -1.05
C GLY A 35 -19.66 -0.78 -0.92
N MET A 36 -20.29 -0.67 0.26
CA MET A 36 -21.70 -1.03 0.47
C MET A 36 -22.64 -0.23 -0.44
N LEU A 37 -22.42 1.09 -0.54
CA LEU A 37 -23.21 1.94 -1.45
C LEU A 37 -23.02 1.51 -2.91
N LEU A 38 -21.79 1.24 -3.34
CA LEU A 38 -21.51 0.80 -4.71
C LEU A 38 -22.14 -0.56 -5.03
N GLN A 39 -22.18 -1.49 -4.09
CA GLN A 39 -22.89 -2.76 -4.24
C GLN A 39 -24.40 -2.58 -4.42
N GLN A 40 -24.99 -1.56 -3.79
CA GLN A 40 -26.41 -1.25 -3.92
C GLN A 40 -26.76 -0.54 -5.23
N VAL A 41 -25.85 0.32 -5.70
CA VAL A 41 -26.10 1.20 -6.87
C VAL A 41 -25.65 0.55 -8.19
N LEU A 42 -24.61 -0.28 -8.17
CA LEU A 42 -24.01 -0.84 -9.38
C LEU A 42 -24.20 -2.36 -9.46
N PRO A 43 -24.69 -2.89 -10.60
CA PRO A 43 -24.77 -4.33 -10.80
C PRO A 43 -23.36 -4.93 -10.84
N GLU A 44 -23.26 -6.21 -10.46
CA GLU A 44 -21.99 -6.92 -10.34
C GLU A 44 -21.12 -6.89 -11.61
N PRO A 45 -21.65 -7.10 -12.83
CA PRO A 45 -20.83 -7.05 -14.05
C PRO A 45 -20.16 -5.69 -14.24
N LEU A 46 -20.85 -4.60 -13.89
CA LEU A 46 -20.30 -3.25 -13.98
C LEU A 46 -19.19 -3.03 -12.94
N ARG A 47 -19.35 -3.54 -11.72
CA ARG A 47 -18.31 -3.48 -10.66
C ARG A 47 -17.05 -4.23 -11.09
N LEU A 48 -17.20 -5.42 -11.67
CA LEU A 48 -16.09 -6.22 -12.20
C LEU A 48 -15.41 -5.54 -13.40
N ALA A 49 -16.19 -4.93 -14.31
CA ALA A 49 -15.64 -4.17 -15.44
C ALA A 49 -14.86 -2.93 -14.97
N LEU A 50 -15.35 -2.21 -13.96
CA LEU A 50 -14.64 -1.10 -13.33
C LEU A 50 -13.33 -1.57 -12.68
N LEU A 51 -13.35 -2.70 -11.97
CA LEU A 51 -12.16 -3.27 -11.37
C LEU A 51 -11.13 -3.66 -12.44
N ALA A 52 -11.57 -4.26 -13.54
CA ALA A 52 -10.71 -4.57 -14.69
C ALA A 52 -10.10 -3.29 -15.29
N ALA A 53 -10.87 -2.22 -15.45
CA ALA A 53 -10.37 -0.94 -15.95
C ALA A 53 -9.31 -0.33 -15.02
N VAL A 54 -9.55 -0.38 -13.70
CA VAL A 54 -8.56 0.05 -12.69
C VAL A 54 -7.30 -0.79 -12.77
N ALA A 55 -7.42 -2.12 -12.89
CA ALA A 55 -6.28 -3.02 -13.05
C ALA A 55 -5.47 -2.69 -14.31
N VAL A 56 -6.12 -2.52 -15.48
CA VAL A 56 -5.41 -2.12 -16.71
C VAL A 56 -4.67 -0.80 -16.52
N TRP A 57 -5.34 0.22 -15.97
CA TRP A 57 -4.74 1.53 -15.75
C TRP A 57 -3.50 1.45 -14.86
N LEU A 58 -3.60 0.74 -13.73
CA LEU A 58 -2.51 0.52 -12.79
C LEU A 58 -1.35 -0.29 -13.39
N GLY A 59 -1.67 -1.37 -14.10
CA GLY A 59 -0.68 -2.23 -14.74
C GLY A 59 0.11 -1.49 -15.83
N VAL A 60 -0.59 -0.72 -16.68
CA VAL A 60 0.04 0.14 -17.70
C VAL A 60 0.88 1.24 -17.05
N ALA A 61 0.38 1.87 -15.98
CA ALA A 61 1.12 2.89 -15.26
C ALA A 61 2.41 2.33 -14.64
N ASP A 62 2.38 1.11 -14.10
CA ASP A 62 3.57 0.41 -13.58
C ASP A 62 4.59 0.11 -14.69
N LEU A 63 4.13 -0.40 -15.84
CA LEU A 63 4.99 -0.69 -16.99
C LEU A 63 5.64 0.58 -17.56
N ARG A 64 4.93 1.71 -17.51
CA ARG A 64 5.41 3.02 -17.97
C ARG A 64 6.21 3.78 -16.90
N ASP A 65 6.46 3.17 -15.74
CA ASP A 65 7.15 3.79 -14.60
C ASP A 65 6.45 5.09 -14.12
N ARG A 66 5.14 5.23 -14.38
CA ARG A 66 4.33 6.40 -14.03
C ARG A 66 3.74 6.33 -12.63
N THR A 67 3.77 5.14 -12.02
CA THR A 67 3.27 4.99 -10.66
C THR A 67 4.22 5.63 -9.67
N PRO A 68 3.72 6.09 -8.53
CA PRO A 68 4.55 6.72 -7.51
C PRO A 68 5.75 5.82 -7.06
N HIS A 69 7.01 6.29 -7.07
CA HIS A 69 8.20 5.62 -6.49
C HIS A 69 8.32 5.64 -4.95
N ILE A 70 8.77 4.53 -4.36
CA ILE A 70 9.07 4.35 -2.92
C ILE A 70 10.02 5.40 -2.30
N TRP A 71 10.73 6.21 -3.10
CA TRP A 71 11.69 7.20 -2.60
C TRP A 71 11.12 8.59 -2.29
N ARG A 72 9.82 8.83 -2.48
CA ARG A 72 9.21 10.00 -1.81
C ARG A 72 8.90 9.59 -0.38
N GLN A 73 9.89 9.80 0.47
CA GLN A 73 9.80 9.50 1.90
C GLN A 73 9.21 10.69 2.67
N VAL A 74 8.85 10.39 3.92
CA VAL A 74 8.51 11.36 4.97
C VAL A 74 9.54 12.49 4.94
N PRO A 75 9.14 13.76 5.12
CA PRO A 75 10.09 14.86 5.27
C PRO A 75 11.23 14.46 6.23
N GLN A 76 12.45 14.37 5.71
CA GLN A 76 13.64 13.91 6.45
C GLN A 76 13.90 14.74 7.72
N ARG A 77 13.36 15.96 7.77
CA ARG A 77 13.33 16.81 8.96
C ARG A 77 12.70 16.10 10.17
N LEU A 78 11.64 15.32 9.96
CA LEU A 78 10.89 14.66 11.04
C LEU A 78 11.73 13.58 11.75
N VAL A 79 12.61 12.90 11.01
CA VAL A 79 13.56 11.92 11.57
C VAL A 79 14.55 12.57 12.53
N ARG A 80 14.83 13.87 12.35
CA ARG A 80 15.77 14.62 13.20
C ARG A 80 15.09 15.34 14.36
N THR A 81 13.78 15.55 14.30
CA THR A 81 13.04 16.37 15.27
C THR A 81 12.11 15.59 16.18
N LEU A 82 11.67 14.38 15.81
CA LEU A 82 10.72 13.59 16.60
C LEU A 82 11.41 12.44 17.37
N PRO A 83 10.97 12.16 18.61
CA PRO A 83 11.40 10.95 19.32
C PRO A 83 10.87 9.69 18.63
N GLY A 84 11.52 8.53 18.84
CA GLY A 84 11.23 7.30 18.11
C GLY A 84 9.76 6.91 18.13
N GLY A 85 9.10 6.98 19.29
CA GLY A 85 7.68 6.66 19.43
C GLY A 85 6.75 7.52 18.56
N THR A 86 6.82 8.85 18.70
CA THR A 86 6.00 9.78 17.93
C THR A 86 6.32 9.73 16.44
N LEU A 87 7.61 9.58 16.09
CA LEU A 87 8.05 9.37 14.72
C LEU A 87 7.41 8.11 14.13
N GLY A 88 7.39 7.03 14.90
CA GLY A 88 6.72 5.78 14.57
C GLY A 88 5.24 5.99 14.28
N VAL A 89 4.50 6.68 15.15
CA VAL A 89 3.06 6.94 14.95
C VAL A 89 2.80 7.74 13.68
N VAL A 90 3.54 8.82 13.45
CA VAL A 90 3.39 9.64 12.25
C VAL A 90 3.67 8.82 10.99
N TRP A 91 4.75 8.02 10.99
CA TRP A 91 5.06 7.12 9.88
C TRP A 91 3.99 6.04 9.70
N GLY A 92 3.47 5.49 10.79
CA GLY A 92 2.44 4.46 10.77
C GLY A 92 1.15 4.98 10.18
N ILE A 93 0.72 6.18 10.59
CA ILE A 93 -0.46 6.85 10.03
C ILE A 93 -0.24 7.10 8.54
N ASP A 94 0.91 7.63 8.18
CA ASP A 94 1.23 7.98 6.81
C ASP A 94 1.23 6.75 5.87
N LEU A 95 1.88 5.67 6.31
CA LEU A 95 1.88 4.38 5.61
C LEU A 95 0.47 3.78 5.55
N GLY A 96 -0.26 3.81 6.66
CA GLY A 96 -1.58 3.20 6.77
C GLY A 96 -2.67 3.97 6.03
N LEU A 97 -2.52 5.28 5.85
CA LEU A 97 -3.43 6.10 5.04
C LEU A 97 -3.20 5.93 3.54
N LEU A 98 -2.09 5.29 3.13
CA LEU A 98 -1.78 5.00 1.72
C LEU A 98 -1.62 6.25 0.83
N PHE A 99 -1.47 7.43 1.45
CA PHE A 99 -1.42 8.72 0.75
C PHE A 99 0.00 9.26 0.52
N THR A 100 0.96 9.09 1.45
CA THR A 100 2.11 10.01 1.51
C THR A 100 3.52 9.39 1.53
N THR A 101 3.77 8.16 2.02
CA THR A 101 5.16 7.65 2.21
C THR A 101 5.43 6.27 1.66
N GLN A 102 4.40 5.49 1.46
CA GLN A 102 4.40 4.55 0.36
C GLN A 102 3.52 5.16 -0.71
N LYS A 103 4.21 5.78 -1.64
CA LYS A 103 3.93 5.63 -3.07
C LYS A 103 3.78 4.13 -3.39
N THR A 104 2.68 3.55 -2.92
CA THR A 104 2.42 2.12 -2.79
C THR A 104 2.36 1.51 -4.16
N VAL A 105 2.91 0.30 -4.23
CA VAL A 105 2.86 -0.56 -5.40
C VAL A 105 1.40 -0.71 -5.81
N SER A 106 1.13 -0.54 -7.10
CA SER A 106 -0.19 -0.66 -7.72
C SER A 106 -1.04 -1.85 -7.24
N LEU A 107 -0.40 -2.91 -6.72
CA LEU A 107 -1.04 -4.03 -6.05
C LEU A 107 -1.90 -3.64 -4.83
N ILE A 108 -1.46 -2.70 -3.99
CA ILE A 108 -2.25 -2.27 -2.82
C ILE A 108 -3.46 -1.45 -3.27
N TRP A 109 -3.28 -0.58 -4.27
CA TRP A 109 -4.40 0.18 -4.85
C TRP A 109 -5.39 -0.74 -5.56
N LEU A 110 -4.90 -1.77 -6.25
CA LEU A 110 -5.75 -2.80 -6.83
C LEU A 110 -6.51 -3.57 -5.75
N ALA A 111 -5.85 -3.96 -4.66
CA ALA A 111 -6.50 -4.65 -3.55
C ALA A 111 -7.59 -3.78 -2.90
N LEU A 112 -7.33 -2.50 -2.68
CA LEU A 112 -8.34 -1.54 -2.23
C LEU A 112 -9.52 -1.44 -3.20
N ALA A 113 -9.25 -1.33 -4.50
CA ALA A 113 -10.31 -1.28 -5.50
C ALA A 113 -11.14 -2.57 -5.51
N ALA A 114 -10.50 -3.73 -5.35
CA ALA A 114 -11.18 -5.02 -5.27
C ALA A 114 -12.08 -5.11 -4.04
N VAL A 115 -11.60 -4.69 -2.87
CA VAL A 115 -12.41 -4.59 -1.66
C VAL A 115 -13.60 -3.65 -1.86
N LEU A 116 -13.35 -2.46 -2.40
CA LEU A 116 -14.38 -1.44 -2.60
C LEU A 116 -15.47 -1.89 -3.58
N LEU A 117 -15.08 -2.56 -4.68
CA LEU A 117 -15.97 -2.91 -5.77
C LEU A 117 -16.58 -4.31 -5.64
N VAL A 118 -15.94 -5.25 -4.95
CA VAL A 118 -16.35 -6.66 -4.95
C VAL A 118 -16.78 -7.11 -3.56
N ASP A 119 -15.95 -6.95 -2.54
CA ASP A 119 -16.20 -7.46 -1.18
C ASP A 119 -15.79 -6.45 -0.09
N PRO A 120 -16.67 -5.48 0.25
CA PRO A 120 -16.38 -4.45 1.24
C PRO A 120 -16.28 -5.01 2.66
N ALA A 121 -16.88 -6.18 2.94
CA ALA A 121 -16.80 -6.80 4.26
C ALA A 121 -15.38 -7.25 4.61
N SER A 122 -14.56 -7.56 3.60
CA SER A 122 -13.14 -7.88 3.78
C SER A 122 -12.24 -6.66 4.08
N ALA A 123 -12.77 -5.43 3.96
CA ALA A 123 -11.97 -4.19 4.08
C ALA A 123 -11.14 -4.11 5.37
N PRO A 124 -11.70 -4.37 6.57
CA PRO A 124 -10.95 -4.23 7.81
C PRO A 124 -9.78 -5.22 7.88
N LEU A 125 -10.00 -6.47 7.48
CA LEU A 125 -8.98 -7.51 7.50
C LEU A 125 -7.87 -7.22 6.50
N LEU A 126 -8.22 -6.83 5.27
CA LEU A 126 -7.24 -6.54 4.23
C LEU A 126 -6.38 -5.33 4.59
N LEU A 127 -6.99 -4.25 5.07
CA LEU A 127 -6.27 -3.04 5.50
C LEU A 127 -5.33 -3.34 6.66
N LEU A 128 -5.78 -4.13 7.64
CA LEU A 128 -4.93 -4.56 8.75
C LEU A 128 -3.73 -5.39 8.26
N CYS A 129 -3.97 -6.37 7.39
CA CYS A 129 -2.91 -7.19 6.81
C CYS A 129 -1.90 -6.35 6.03
N VAL A 130 -2.35 -5.41 5.20
CA VAL A 130 -1.49 -4.49 4.44
C VAL A 130 -0.63 -3.66 5.39
N VAL A 131 -1.23 -3.07 6.42
CA VAL A 131 -0.53 -2.27 7.43
C VAL A 131 0.52 -3.11 8.17
N LEU A 132 0.17 -4.31 8.63
CA LEU A 132 1.07 -5.19 9.38
C LEU A 132 2.24 -5.65 8.51
N VAL A 133 1.97 -6.10 7.29
CA VAL A 133 3.00 -6.54 6.34
C VAL A 133 3.89 -5.38 5.94
N ALA A 134 3.33 -4.22 5.60
CA ALA A 134 4.11 -3.03 5.27
C ALA A 134 5.00 -2.60 6.44
N SER A 135 4.45 -2.58 7.67
CA SER A 135 5.19 -2.26 8.88
C SER A 135 6.33 -3.25 9.11
N LEU A 136 6.07 -4.55 8.98
CA LEU A 136 7.07 -5.60 9.12
C LEU A 136 8.19 -5.46 8.08
N LEU A 137 7.84 -5.28 6.80
CA LEU A 137 8.80 -5.11 5.72
C LEU A 137 9.67 -3.87 5.91
N VAL A 138 9.07 -2.74 6.27
CA VAL A 138 9.82 -1.50 6.59
C VAL A 138 10.76 -1.74 7.77
N SER A 139 10.32 -2.47 8.78
CA SER A 139 11.12 -2.81 9.97
C SER A 139 12.32 -3.69 9.62
N LEU A 140 12.07 -4.80 8.92
CA LEU A 140 13.11 -5.73 8.46
C LEU A 140 14.10 -5.02 7.53
N TRP A 141 13.61 -4.20 6.61
CA TRP A 141 14.46 -3.42 5.70
C TRP A 141 15.34 -2.43 6.46
N SER A 142 14.78 -1.71 7.43
CA SER A 142 15.49 -0.76 8.29
C SER A 142 16.55 -1.42 9.18
N MET A 143 16.42 -2.72 9.43
CA MET A 143 17.42 -3.54 10.13
C MET A 143 18.48 -4.12 9.19
N SER A 144 18.25 -4.13 7.88
CA SER A 144 19.16 -4.71 6.89
C SER A 144 20.38 -3.82 6.62
N LYS A 145 21.52 -4.42 6.23
CA LYS A 145 22.72 -3.66 5.81
C LYS A 145 22.52 -2.87 4.51
N HIS A 146 21.37 -3.08 3.85
CA HIS A 146 20.98 -2.48 2.58
C HIS A 146 20.07 -1.26 2.74
N ALA A 147 19.76 -0.85 3.98
CA ALA A 147 19.03 0.38 4.24
C ALA A 147 19.72 1.62 3.63
N ASP A 148 21.05 1.57 3.51
CA ASP A 148 21.89 2.65 2.98
C ASP A 148 22.26 2.46 1.48
N LEU A 149 21.47 1.68 0.72
CA LEU A 149 21.80 1.39 -0.69
C LEU A 149 21.94 2.68 -1.53
N PRO A 150 23.01 2.81 -2.34
CA PRO A 150 23.19 3.96 -3.21
C PRO A 150 22.07 4.06 -4.25
N GLU A 151 21.54 5.27 -4.41
CA GLU A 151 20.36 5.63 -5.20
C GLU A 151 20.37 5.02 -6.62
N ARG A 152 21.55 4.93 -7.27
CA ARG A 152 21.71 4.35 -8.61
C ARG A 152 21.44 2.84 -8.70
N ARG A 153 21.83 2.05 -7.69
CA ARG A 153 21.65 0.57 -7.71
C ARG A 153 20.21 0.17 -7.42
N SER A 154 19.53 1.00 -6.62
CA SER A 154 18.11 0.84 -6.29
C SER A 154 17.17 1.01 -7.50
N ARG A 155 17.56 1.82 -8.51
CA ARG A 155 16.72 2.09 -9.70
C ARG A 155 16.45 0.89 -10.59
N LYS A 156 17.45 0.03 -10.84
CA LYS A 156 17.26 -1.15 -11.71
C LYS A 156 16.34 -2.19 -11.05
N TRP A 157 16.47 -2.41 -9.75
CA TRP A 157 15.62 -3.34 -9.02
C TRP A 157 14.18 -2.83 -8.92
N VAL A 158 13.98 -1.54 -8.62
CA VAL A 158 12.65 -0.91 -8.61
C VAL A 158 11.94 -1.04 -9.95
N VAL A 159 12.63 -0.78 -11.06
CA VAL A 159 12.05 -0.93 -12.42
C VAL A 159 11.65 -2.39 -12.70
N ARG A 160 12.45 -3.37 -12.28
CA ARG A 160 12.09 -4.79 -12.44
C ARG A 160 10.89 -5.19 -11.60
N ALA A 161 10.86 -4.79 -10.32
CA ALA A 161 9.73 -5.05 -9.44
C ALA A 161 8.43 -4.42 -9.96
N ARG A 162 8.52 -3.22 -10.56
CA ARG A 162 7.39 -2.57 -11.23
C ARG A 162 6.90 -3.30 -12.46
N ARG A 163 7.82 -3.76 -13.32
CA ARG A 163 7.42 -4.55 -14.49
C ARG A 163 6.75 -5.85 -14.07
N ALA A 164 7.28 -6.53 -13.06
CA ALA A 164 6.65 -7.72 -12.50
C ALA A 164 5.24 -7.41 -11.94
N SER A 165 5.12 -6.37 -11.11
CA SER A 165 3.84 -5.88 -10.59
C SER A 165 2.84 -5.57 -11.71
N GLY A 166 3.26 -4.78 -12.71
CA GLY A 166 2.42 -4.41 -13.84
C GLY A 166 1.96 -5.62 -14.67
N VAL A 167 2.84 -6.59 -14.92
CA VAL A 167 2.48 -7.85 -15.61
C VAL A 167 1.47 -8.65 -14.78
N THR A 168 1.69 -8.80 -13.47
CA THR A 168 0.76 -9.50 -12.58
C THR A 168 -0.61 -8.82 -12.57
N ILE A 169 -0.64 -7.49 -12.48
CA ILE A 169 -1.89 -6.72 -12.48
C ILE A 169 -2.63 -6.87 -13.81
N LEU A 170 -1.92 -6.87 -14.95
CA LEU A 170 -2.54 -7.10 -16.26
C LEU A 170 -3.08 -8.52 -16.41
N ALA A 171 -2.43 -9.53 -15.81
CA ALA A 171 -2.96 -10.89 -15.77
C ALA A 171 -4.27 -10.96 -14.96
N VAL A 172 -4.32 -10.26 -13.82
CA VAL A 172 -5.56 -10.12 -13.02
C VAL A 172 -6.65 -9.40 -13.83
N ALA A 173 -6.30 -8.32 -14.54
CA ALA A 173 -7.23 -7.62 -15.41
C ALA A 173 -7.83 -8.55 -16.48
N LEU A 174 -7.00 -9.38 -17.11
CA LEU A 174 -7.45 -10.35 -18.10
C LEU A 174 -8.43 -11.36 -17.49
N SER A 175 -8.13 -11.90 -16.30
CA SER A 175 -9.06 -12.83 -15.62
C SER A 175 -10.40 -12.17 -15.27
N LEU A 176 -10.40 -10.90 -14.88
CA LEU A 176 -11.63 -10.16 -14.59
C LEU A 176 -12.47 -9.93 -15.85
N VAL A 177 -11.83 -9.60 -16.98
CA VAL A 177 -12.53 -9.46 -18.27
C VAL A 177 -13.18 -10.77 -18.69
N VAL A 178 -12.47 -11.90 -18.54
CA VAL A 178 -13.03 -13.23 -18.85
C VAL A 178 -14.25 -13.51 -17.96
N ALA A 179 -14.17 -13.21 -16.66
CA ALA A 179 -15.29 -13.39 -15.74
C ALA A 179 -16.51 -12.54 -16.13
N VAL A 180 -16.31 -11.29 -16.57
CA VAL A 180 -17.39 -10.40 -17.04
C VAL A 180 -18.07 -10.93 -18.30
N VAL A 181 -17.30 -11.48 -19.24
CA VAL A 181 -17.86 -12.02 -20.50
C VAL A 181 -18.66 -13.30 -20.29
N GLN A 182 -18.39 -14.03 -19.20
CA GLN A 182 -19.05 -15.29 -18.85
C GLN A 182 -20.29 -15.12 -17.95
N ALA A 183 -20.51 -13.93 -17.39
CA ALA A 183 -21.62 -13.59 -16.50
C ALA A 183 -22.83 -13.03 -17.28
#